data_AF-A0A351XJL1-F1
#
_entry.id   AF-A0A351XJL1-F1
#
_cell.length_a   1.000
_cell.length_b   1.000
_cell.length_c   1.000
_cell.angle_alpha   90.00
_cell.angle_beta   90.00
_cell.angle_gamma   90.00
#
_symmetry.space_group_name_H-M   'P 1'
#
loop_
_entity.id
_entity.type
_entity.pdbx_description
1 polymer ?
#
loop_
_entity_poly.entity_id
_entity_poly.type
_entity_poly.pdbx_seq_one_letter_code
_entity_poly.pdbx_strand_id
1 'polypeptide(L)'
;MGYNPNSMKAEEFINDEEILECLDYAKKNKNNMELVTSILDKARKAKGISHKEAAVLLECEIPEVNEEIKRLAVEIKEKFYGRRIVMFAPLYLSNYCVNGCTYCPYHHKNKHIPRKKLTQEEIKNEVIALQDMGHKRLAIESGEDPVNNPLEYILESINTIYSIKHKNGAIRRVNVNIAATTVENYAKLKDAGIGTYILFQETYNKKSYRQLHPTGPKHDYAYHTEAMDRAMEGGIDDVGIGVLFGLEMYRYELVGILMHAEHLEAVHGVGPHTISVPRVCPADDIDTADFDNAVPDEIFEKIVAIIRIAVPYTGMIISTRESQQTREKVLKLGISQISGGSRTSVGGYAEPVRDDSSAQFDVSDMRTLDEVVRWLMELGYIPSFCTACYRAGRTGDRFMSLLKSGQIVNCCQPNALMTLKEYLEDYAAEDTKRIGEKLIAKEILKVPDDNVRNKAMEYLKEMDGGKRDFRF
;
A
#
# COMPACT_ATOMS: atom_id res chain seq x y z
N MET A 1 12.92 -29.11 7.98
CA MET A 1 12.45 -28.40 9.19
C MET A 1 11.05 -27.92 8.87
N GLY A 2 10.07 -28.14 9.76
CA GLY A 2 8.68 -27.76 9.50
C GLY A 2 8.46 -26.24 9.58
N TYR A 3 7.31 -25.77 9.09
CA TYR A 3 6.88 -24.39 9.20
C TYR A 3 6.90 -23.89 10.66
N ASN A 4 7.52 -22.73 10.87
CA ASN A 4 7.58 -22.06 12.17
C ASN A 4 7.41 -20.54 12.01
N PRO A 5 6.23 -19.98 12.30
CA PRO A 5 6.01 -18.53 12.20
C PRO A 5 6.81 -17.73 13.23
N ASN A 6 7.39 -18.34 14.26
CA ASN A 6 8.23 -17.64 15.26
C ASN A 6 9.72 -17.66 14.90
N SER A 7 10.11 -18.25 13.77
CA SER A 7 11.52 -18.30 13.37
C SER A 7 11.94 -16.99 12.72
N MET A 8 13.17 -16.56 12.97
CA MET A 8 13.80 -15.42 12.29
C MET A 8 14.49 -15.83 10.97
N LYS A 9 14.35 -17.08 10.52
CA LYS A 9 14.98 -17.57 9.29
C LYS A 9 13.95 -17.70 8.18
N ALA A 10 14.22 -17.07 7.03
CA ALA A 10 13.29 -16.98 5.89
C ALA A 10 12.62 -18.31 5.53
N GLU A 11 13.40 -19.40 5.40
CA GLU A 11 12.89 -20.70 4.94
C GLU A 11 12.07 -21.47 6.00
N GLU A 12 12.13 -21.04 7.25
CA GLU A 12 11.35 -21.64 8.33
C GLU A 12 9.96 -20.98 8.44
N PHE A 13 9.84 -19.66 8.23
CA PHE A 13 8.54 -18.97 8.24
C PHE A 13 7.90 -18.77 6.86
N ILE A 14 8.68 -18.88 5.77
CA ILE A 14 8.19 -19.08 4.40
C ILE A 14 8.64 -20.46 3.94
N ASN A 15 7.92 -21.47 4.40
CA ASN A 15 8.26 -22.87 4.15
C ASN A 15 7.59 -23.38 2.86
N ASP A 16 8.40 -23.77 1.87
CA ASP A 16 7.92 -24.26 0.56
C ASP A 16 7.03 -25.51 0.70
N GLU A 17 7.39 -26.46 1.55
CA GLU A 17 6.63 -27.69 1.78
C GLU A 17 5.23 -27.38 2.35
N GLU A 18 5.13 -26.52 3.38
CA GLU A 18 3.84 -26.06 3.92
C GLU A 18 2.98 -25.36 2.86
N ILE A 19 3.57 -24.51 2.02
CA ILE A 19 2.83 -23.85 0.94
C ILE A 19 2.26 -24.90 -0.02
N LEU A 20 3.10 -25.84 -0.48
CA LEU A 20 2.67 -26.90 -1.41
C LEU A 20 1.59 -27.81 -0.80
N GLU A 21 1.71 -28.15 0.50
CA GLU A 21 0.69 -28.88 1.24
C GLU A 21 -0.63 -28.11 1.36
N CYS A 22 -0.56 -26.79 1.61
CA CYS A 22 -1.73 -25.92 1.61
C CYS A 22 -2.43 -25.89 0.25
N LEU A 23 -1.67 -25.83 -0.84
CA LEU A 23 -2.22 -25.83 -2.20
C LEU A 23 -2.87 -27.17 -2.57
N ASP A 24 -2.24 -28.29 -2.23
CA ASP A 24 -2.82 -29.63 -2.43
C ASP A 24 -4.09 -29.82 -1.60
N TYR A 25 -4.07 -29.39 -0.33
CA TYR A 25 -5.24 -29.41 0.55
C TYR A 25 -6.39 -28.56 -0.01
N ALA A 26 -6.10 -27.34 -0.47
CA ALA A 26 -7.08 -26.45 -1.10
C ALA A 26 -7.70 -27.09 -2.35
N LYS A 27 -6.87 -27.67 -3.23
CA LYS A 27 -7.32 -28.35 -4.45
C LYS A 27 -8.26 -29.52 -4.16
N LYS A 28 -7.95 -30.33 -3.14
CA LYS A 28 -8.82 -31.44 -2.69
C LYS A 28 -10.16 -30.95 -2.12
N ASN A 29 -10.21 -29.72 -1.61
CA ASN A 29 -11.38 -29.15 -0.94
C ASN A 29 -12.08 -28.04 -1.72
N LYS A 30 -11.74 -27.82 -3.00
CA LYS A 30 -12.27 -26.71 -3.80
C LYS A 30 -13.79 -26.66 -3.93
N ASN A 31 -14.45 -27.81 -3.79
CA ASN A 31 -15.91 -27.97 -3.82
C ASN A 31 -16.50 -28.45 -2.48
N ASN A 32 -15.72 -28.37 -1.39
CA ASN A 32 -16.17 -28.79 -0.07
C ASN A 32 -16.99 -27.67 0.59
N MET A 33 -18.31 -27.68 0.34
CA MET A 33 -19.23 -26.66 0.85
C MET A 33 -19.21 -26.53 2.38
N GLU A 34 -19.14 -27.65 3.11
CA GLU A 34 -19.13 -27.65 4.58
C GLU A 34 -17.88 -26.95 5.12
N LEU A 35 -16.70 -27.33 4.61
CA LEU A 35 -15.44 -26.70 5.01
C LEU A 35 -15.44 -25.21 4.68
N VAL A 36 -15.79 -24.84 3.45
CA VAL A 36 -15.77 -23.43 3.05
C VAL A 36 -16.76 -22.59 3.86
N THR A 37 -17.95 -23.11 4.13
CA THR A 37 -18.92 -22.45 5.01
C THR A 37 -18.34 -22.22 6.40
N SER A 38 -17.66 -23.22 6.98
CA SER A 38 -17.03 -23.09 8.29
C SER A 38 -15.91 -22.03 8.32
N ILE A 39 -15.12 -21.92 7.24
CA ILE A 39 -14.08 -20.89 7.09
C ILE A 39 -14.72 -19.50 7.03
N LEU A 40 -15.80 -19.35 6.27
CA LEU A 40 -16.54 -18.08 6.18
C LEU A 40 -17.18 -17.70 7.51
N ASP A 41 -17.73 -18.67 8.27
CA ASP A 41 -18.29 -18.44 9.61
C ASP A 41 -17.22 -17.95 10.59
N LYS A 42 -16.01 -18.51 10.51
CA LYS A 42 -14.85 -18.00 11.26
C LYS A 42 -14.50 -16.58 10.82
N ALA A 43 -14.40 -16.34 9.51
CA ALA A 43 -14.04 -15.05 8.92
C ALA A 43 -15.01 -13.92 9.29
N ARG A 44 -16.31 -14.20 9.45
CA ARG A 44 -17.33 -13.22 9.91
C ARG A 44 -17.04 -12.61 11.28
N LYS A 45 -16.25 -13.27 12.11
CA LYS A 45 -15.78 -12.70 13.40
C LYS A 45 -14.76 -11.58 13.21
N ALA A 46 -14.21 -11.43 12.00
CA ALA A 46 -13.22 -10.44 11.62
C ALA A 46 -11.97 -10.46 12.51
N LYS A 47 -11.50 -11.67 12.81
CA LYS A 47 -10.26 -11.95 13.56
C LYS A 47 -9.18 -12.63 12.70
N GLY A 48 -9.35 -12.57 11.38
CA GLY A 48 -8.50 -13.24 10.40
C GLY A 48 -8.78 -14.73 10.21
N ILE A 49 -8.18 -15.27 9.17
CA ILE A 49 -8.12 -16.70 8.84
C ILE A 49 -6.67 -17.05 8.48
N SER A 50 -6.30 -18.30 8.64
CA SER A 50 -4.94 -18.78 8.32
C SER A 50 -4.66 -18.78 6.81
N HIS A 51 -3.39 -18.75 6.45
CA HIS A 51 -2.92 -18.95 5.07
C HIS A 51 -3.51 -20.22 4.42
N LYS A 52 -3.64 -21.33 5.17
CA LYS A 52 -4.26 -22.58 4.71
C LYS A 52 -5.74 -22.43 4.38
N GLU A 53 -6.50 -21.78 5.26
CA GLU A 53 -7.93 -21.51 5.03
C GLU A 53 -8.13 -20.53 3.87
N ALA A 54 -7.27 -19.52 3.74
CA ALA A 54 -7.27 -18.59 2.63
C ALA A 54 -6.99 -19.28 1.28
N ALA A 55 -6.08 -20.27 1.25
CA ALA A 55 -5.83 -21.10 0.08
C ALA A 55 -7.09 -21.86 -0.37
N VAL A 56 -7.85 -22.42 0.58
CA VAL A 56 -9.13 -23.10 0.30
C VAL A 56 -10.14 -22.13 -0.30
N LEU A 57 -10.27 -20.91 0.25
CA LEU A 57 -11.16 -19.90 -0.32
C LEU A 57 -10.73 -19.49 -1.74
N LEU A 58 -9.43 -19.34 -1.98
CA LEU A 58 -8.89 -18.97 -3.29
C LEU A 58 -9.19 -20.04 -4.34
N GLU A 59 -9.06 -21.32 -3.96
CA GLU A 59 -9.30 -22.44 -4.86
C GLU A 59 -10.78 -22.76 -5.08
N CYS A 60 -11.67 -22.22 -4.25
CA CYS A 60 -13.10 -22.54 -4.32
C CYS A 60 -13.74 -22.14 -5.67
N GLU A 61 -14.38 -23.10 -6.34
CA GLU A 61 -15.04 -22.92 -7.65
C GLU A 61 -16.57 -22.74 -7.52
N ILE A 62 -17.14 -22.84 -6.32
CA ILE A 62 -18.58 -22.72 -6.08
C ILE A 62 -19.02 -21.26 -6.27
N PRO A 63 -19.91 -20.94 -7.23
CA PRO A 63 -20.26 -19.55 -7.55
C PRO A 63 -20.88 -18.78 -6.36
N GLU A 64 -21.81 -19.38 -5.63
CA GLU A 64 -22.50 -18.73 -4.51
C GLU A 64 -21.54 -18.39 -3.36
N VAL A 65 -20.54 -19.26 -3.15
CA VAL A 65 -19.47 -19.05 -2.18
C VAL A 65 -18.54 -17.93 -2.61
N ASN A 66 -18.21 -17.83 -3.90
CA ASN A 66 -17.37 -16.75 -4.41
C ASN A 66 -18.05 -15.37 -4.26
N GLU A 67 -19.37 -15.31 -4.43
CA GLU A 67 -20.14 -14.11 -4.13
C GLU A 67 -20.19 -13.81 -2.63
N GLU A 68 -20.30 -14.85 -1.79
CA GLU A 68 -20.20 -14.72 -0.33
C GLU A 68 -18.84 -14.16 0.12
N ILE A 69 -17.73 -14.62 -0.47
CA ILE A 69 -16.37 -14.11 -0.23
C ILE A 69 -16.32 -12.61 -0.52
N LYS A 70 -16.83 -12.18 -1.68
CA LYS A 70 -16.87 -10.76 -2.05
C LYS A 70 -17.72 -9.95 -1.08
N ARG A 71 -18.91 -10.44 -0.72
CA ARG A 71 -19.81 -9.75 0.21
C ARG A 71 -19.17 -9.59 1.60
N LEU A 72 -18.58 -10.66 2.12
CA LEU A 72 -17.90 -10.63 3.42
C LEU A 72 -16.71 -9.66 3.41
N ALA A 73 -15.94 -9.61 2.33
CA ALA A 73 -14.83 -8.67 2.22
C ALA A 73 -15.30 -7.21 2.23
N VAL A 74 -16.44 -6.90 1.57
CA VAL A 74 -17.10 -5.58 1.63
C VAL A 74 -17.53 -5.26 3.07
N GLU A 75 -18.20 -6.20 3.76
CA GLU A 75 -18.65 -6.02 5.15
C GLU A 75 -17.47 -5.73 6.10
N ILE A 76 -16.38 -6.48 5.98
CA ILE A 76 -15.16 -6.27 6.79
C ILE A 76 -14.52 -4.92 6.46
N LYS A 77 -14.42 -4.56 5.17
CA LYS A 77 -13.88 -3.27 4.75
C LYS A 77 -14.70 -2.12 5.34
N GLU A 78 -16.03 -2.17 5.22
CA GLU A 78 -16.92 -1.14 5.76
C GLU A 78 -16.83 -1.04 7.28
N LYS A 79 -16.69 -2.18 7.98
CA LYS A 79 -16.54 -2.22 9.44
C LYS A 79 -15.32 -1.45 9.96
N PHE A 80 -14.15 -1.60 9.35
CA PHE A 80 -12.91 -0.98 9.86
C PHE A 80 -12.50 0.29 9.12
N TYR A 81 -12.67 0.32 7.80
CA TYR A 81 -12.25 1.44 6.95
C TYR A 81 -13.42 2.31 6.51
N GLY A 82 -14.65 1.81 6.59
CA GLY A 82 -15.83 2.48 6.06
C GLY A 82 -15.66 2.80 4.57
N ARG A 83 -16.20 3.96 4.20
CA ARG A 83 -16.07 4.52 2.85
C ARG A 83 -14.80 5.36 2.66
N ARG A 84 -13.86 5.35 3.61
CA ARG A 84 -12.63 6.14 3.50
C ARG A 84 -11.64 5.49 2.56
N ILE A 85 -10.96 6.31 1.75
CA ILE A 85 -9.85 5.90 0.89
C ILE A 85 -8.72 6.92 1.08
N VAL A 86 -7.57 6.45 1.58
CA VAL A 86 -6.41 7.32 1.83
C VAL A 86 -5.64 7.55 0.53
N MET A 87 -5.35 8.81 0.22
CA MET A 87 -4.64 9.23 -0.98
C MET A 87 -3.16 9.46 -0.71
N PHE A 88 -2.30 9.05 -1.65
CA PHE A 88 -0.87 9.37 -1.65
C PHE A 88 -0.34 9.47 -3.08
N ALA A 89 0.93 9.84 -3.24
CA ALA A 89 1.65 9.78 -4.51
C ALA A 89 3.04 9.14 -4.31
N PRO A 90 3.53 8.33 -5.26
CA PRO A 90 4.94 7.92 -5.26
C PRO A 90 5.82 9.10 -5.69
N LEU A 91 7.02 9.22 -5.14
CA LEU A 91 8.05 10.18 -5.53
C LEU A 91 9.34 9.41 -5.85
N TYR A 92 9.66 9.31 -7.13
CA TYR A 92 10.86 8.62 -7.60
C TYR A 92 12.07 9.55 -7.51
N LEU A 93 12.99 9.24 -6.60
CA LEU A 93 14.20 10.05 -6.35
C LEU A 93 15.34 9.69 -7.30
N SER A 94 15.49 8.40 -7.61
CA SER A 94 16.59 7.92 -8.44
C SER A 94 16.26 6.56 -9.05
N ASN A 95 16.66 6.38 -10.31
CA ASN A 95 16.57 5.10 -11.02
C ASN A 95 17.94 4.43 -11.20
N TYR A 96 18.99 4.90 -10.52
CA TYR A 96 20.25 4.17 -10.43
C TYR A 96 20.02 2.86 -9.68
N CYS A 97 20.42 1.74 -10.29
CA CYS A 97 20.23 0.41 -9.72
C CYS A 97 21.31 -0.56 -10.21
N VAL A 98 21.87 -1.34 -9.30
CA VAL A 98 22.89 -2.36 -9.59
C VAL A 98 22.30 -3.76 -9.81
N ASN A 99 21.01 -3.95 -9.53
CA ASN A 99 20.35 -5.24 -9.64
C ASN A 99 19.97 -5.61 -11.08
N GLY A 100 19.85 -6.91 -11.34
CA GLY A 100 19.47 -7.47 -12.62
C GLY A 100 18.03 -7.95 -12.73
N CYS A 101 17.08 -7.36 -11.99
CA CYS A 101 15.69 -7.84 -11.92
C CYS A 101 15.06 -7.96 -13.32
N THR A 102 14.57 -9.13 -13.71
CA THR A 102 14.11 -9.40 -15.09
C THR A 102 12.77 -8.76 -15.46
N TYR A 103 12.10 -8.14 -14.49
CA TYR A 103 10.76 -7.56 -14.63
C TYR A 103 10.74 -6.04 -14.40
N CYS A 104 11.91 -5.43 -14.20
CA CYS A 104 12.03 -4.03 -13.83
C CYS A 104 12.92 -3.31 -14.83
N PRO A 105 12.44 -2.22 -15.44
CA PRO A 105 13.19 -1.55 -16.51
C PRO A 105 14.40 -0.78 -15.95
N TYR A 106 14.46 -0.56 -14.64
CA TYR A 106 15.63 0.01 -13.97
C TYR A 106 16.76 -0.99 -13.79
N HIS A 107 16.64 -2.25 -14.21
CA HIS A 107 17.72 -3.22 -14.07
C HIS A 107 19.02 -2.74 -14.73
N HIS A 108 20.16 -3.14 -14.17
CA HIS A 108 21.48 -2.59 -14.52
C HIS A 108 21.85 -2.71 -16.01
N LYS A 109 21.33 -3.76 -16.68
CA LYS A 109 21.59 -4.03 -18.10
C LYS A 109 20.82 -3.11 -19.05
N ASN A 110 19.72 -2.49 -18.62
CA ASN A 110 18.91 -1.61 -19.47
C ASN A 110 19.73 -0.33 -19.70
N LYS A 111 20.00 -0.04 -20.97
CA LYS A 111 20.69 1.17 -21.45
C LYS A 111 19.79 2.09 -22.28
N HIS A 112 18.52 1.74 -22.45
CA HIS A 112 17.51 2.57 -23.13
C HIS A 112 17.00 3.68 -22.19
N ILE A 113 16.78 3.37 -20.90
CA ILE A 113 16.37 4.37 -19.92
C ILE A 113 17.54 5.25 -19.45
N PRO A 114 17.41 6.60 -19.49
CA PRO A 114 18.38 7.51 -18.91
C PRO A 114 18.45 7.38 -17.39
N ARG A 115 19.67 7.31 -16.84
CA ARG A 115 19.90 7.28 -15.39
C ARG A 115 19.81 8.69 -14.80
N LYS A 116 18.84 8.90 -13.94
CA LYS A 116 18.52 10.17 -13.28
C LYS A 116 18.54 9.98 -11.76
N LYS A 117 19.03 11.00 -11.06
CA LYS A 117 19.00 11.14 -9.59
C LYS A 117 18.69 12.61 -9.30
N LEU A 118 17.68 12.85 -8.48
CA LEU A 118 17.31 14.23 -8.12
C LEU A 118 18.30 14.83 -7.13
N THR A 119 18.66 16.08 -7.35
CA THR A 119 19.29 16.95 -6.36
C THR A 119 18.28 17.39 -5.31
N GLN A 120 18.74 17.89 -4.16
CA GLN A 120 17.82 18.37 -3.11
C GLN A 120 16.95 19.55 -3.59
N GLU A 121 17.45 20.40 -4.50
CA GLU A 121 16.64 21.48 -5.07
C GLU A 121 15.56 20.94 -6.02
N GLU A 122 15.87 19.92 -6.83
CA GLU A 122 14.85 19.25 -7.65
C GLU A 122 13.82 18.54 -6.78
N ILE A 123 14.24 17.86 -5.71
CA ILE A 123 13.31 17.24 -4.72
C ILE A 123 12.38 18.29 -4.14
N LYS A 124 12.90 19.47 -3.77
CA LYS A 124 12.07 20.57 -3.29
C LYS A 124 11.03 21.00 -4.33
N ASN A 125 11.42 21.11 -5.61
CA ASN A 125 10.48 21.46 -6.68
C ASN A 125 9.40 20.38 -6.88
N GLU A 126 9.78 19.10 -6.86
CA GLU A 126 8.82 17.98 -6.93
C GLU A 126 7.84 18.00 -5.75
N VAL A 127 8.34 18.28 -4.54
CA VAL A 127 7.51 18.37 -3.33
C VAL A 127 6.56 19.57 -3.40
N ILE A 128 7.02 20.72 -3.91
CA ILE A 128 6.16 21.88 -4.15
C ILE A 128 5.05 21.51 -5.13
N ALA A 129 5.37 20.86 -6.24
CA ALA A 129 4.38 20.42 -7.23
C ALA A 129 3.35 19.45 -6.62
N LEU A 130 3.80 18.46 -5.85
CA LEU A 130 2.91 17.54 -5.12
C LEU A 130 2.02 18.27 -4.10
N GLN A 131 2.56 19.27 -3.39
CA GLN A 131 1.80 20.09 -2.45
C GLN A 131 0.76 20.97 -3.15
N ASP A 132 1.09 21.52 -4.32
CA ASP A 132 0.18 22.30 -5.18
C ASP A 132 -0.94 21.45 -5.79
N MET A 133 -0.69 20.16 -6.03
CA MET A 133 -1.75 19.22 -6.38
C MET A 133 -2.70 18.95 -5.20
N GLY A 134 -2.21 19.11 -3.97
CA GLY A 134 -2.97 18.90 -2.74
C GLY A 134 -2.52 17.69 -1.91
N HIS A 135 -1.49 16.96 -2.33
CA HIS A 135 -0.98 15.81 -1.57
C HIS A 135 -0.47 16.22 -0.19
N LYS A 136 -0.63 15.30 0.78
CA LYS A 136 -0.11 15.39 2.15
C LYS A 136 0.66 14.14 2.57
N ARG A 137 0.71 13.13 1.70
CA ARG A 137 1.33 11.83 1.91
C ARG A 137 2.07 11.45 0.64
N LEU A 138 3.29 10.98 0.77
CA LEU A 138 4.04 10.41 -0.35
C LEU A 138 4.77 9.13 0.05
N ALA A 139 5.16 8.35 -0.95
CA ALA A 139 6.06 7.22 -0.81
C ALA A 139 7.31 7.47 -1.65
N ILE A 140 8.48 7.51 -1.02
CA ILE A 140 9.76 7.58 -1.73
C ILE A 140 10.00 6.25 -2.43
N GLU A 141 10.39 6.33 -3.70
CA GLU A 141 10.83 5.19 -4.50
C GLU A 141 12.26 5.47 -4.98
N SER A 142 13.19 4.55 -4.76
CA SER A 142 14.58 4.69 -5.24
C SER A 142 15.21 3.34 -5.58
N GLY A 143 15.92 3.27 -6.69
CA GLY A 143 16.73 2.10 -7.06
C GLY A 143 17.88 1.85 -6.09
N GLU A 144 18.34 0.60 -6.03
CA GLU A 144 19.43 0.17 -5.15
C GLU A 144 20.79 0.39 -5.82
N ASP A 145 21.51 1.41 -5.36
CA ASP A 145 22.88 1.69 -5.79
C ASP A 145 23.65 2.31 -4.62
N PRO A 146 24.55 1.58 -3.94
CA PRO A 146 25.27 2.10 -2.77
C PRO A 146 26.17 3.31 -3.06
N VAL A 147 26.54 3.57 -4.31
CA VAL A 147 27.39 4.70 -4.69
C VAL A 147 26.54 5.91 -5.02
N ASN A 148 25.51 5.73 -5.86
CA ASN A 148 24.68 6.83 -6.34
C ASN A 148 23.55 7.16 -5.36
N ASN A 149 22.99 6.16 -4.68
CA ASN A 149 21.86 6.27 -3.76
C ASN A 149 22.23 5.73 -2.36
N PRO A 150 23.31 6.23 -1.72
CA PRO A 150 23.64 5.85 -0.35
C PRO A 150 22.51 6.25 0.60
N LEU A 151 22.42 5.61 1.76
CA LEU A 151 21.36 5.91 2.73
C LEU A 151 21.34 7.39 3.12
N GLU A 152 22.51 8.02 3.23
CA GLU A 152 22.67 9.44 3.58
C GLU A 152 21.91 10.34 2.61
N TYR A 153 21.88 10.01 1.31
CA TYR A 153 21.08 10.73 0.33
C TYR A 153 19.58 10.57 0.59
N ILE A 154 19.13 9.37 0.96
CA ILE A 154 17.72 9.12 1.29
C ILE A 154 17.31 9.89 2.55
N LEU A 155 18.15 9.90 3.58
CA LEU A 155 17.92 10.63 4.83
C LEU A 155 17.88 12.15 4.59
N GLU A 156 18.81 12.69 3.80
CA GLU A 156 18.81 14.09 3.39
C GLU A 156 17.53 14.44 2.62
N SER A 157 17.10 13.55 1.71
CA SER A 157 15.86 13.71 0.94
C SER A 157 14.62 13.75 1.82
N ILE A 158 14.52 12.87 2.84
CA ILE A 158 13.43 12.86 3.81
C ILE A 158 13.38 14.19 4.58
N ASN A 159 14.54 14.69 5.03
CA ASN A 159 14.63 15.98 5.70
C ASN A 159 14.18 17.14 4.80
N THR A 160 14.66 17.17 3.54
CA THR A 160 14.21 18.14 2.53
C THR A 160 12.69 18.10 2.39
N ILE A 161 12.10 16.92 2.15
CA ILE A 161 10.66 16.74 1.96
C ILE A 161 9.84 17.29 3.14
N TYR A 162 10.22 16.98 4.38
CA TYR A 162 9.51 17.47 5.56
C TYR A 162 9.72 18.96 5.84
N SER A 163 10.84 19.54 5.41
CA SER A 163 11.14 20.96 5.59
C SER A 163 10.29 21.88 4.69
N ILE A 164 9.79 21.37 3.56
CA ILE A 164 9.05 22.18 2.59
C ILE A 164 7.62 22.43 3.06
N LYS A 165 7.27 23.71 3.15
CA LYS A 165 5.89 24.19 3.24
C LYS A 165 5.64 25.16 2.10
N HIS A 166 4.61 24.93 1.32
CA HIS A 166 4.25 25.76 0.18
C HIS A 166 2.76 26.10 0.23
N LYS A 167 2.42 27.40 0.34
CA LYS A 167 1.04 27.87 0.59
C LYS A 167 0.45 27.16 1.82
N ASN A 168 -0.71 26.51 1.69
CA ASN A 168 -1.33 25.68 2.72
C ASN A 168 -0.86 24.20 2.69
N GLY A 169 0.07 23.87 1.78
CA GLY A 169 0.62 22.55 1.57
C GLY A 169 1.71 22.18 2.56
N ALA A 170 1.71 20.90 2.95
CA ALA A 170 2.78 20.26 3.70
C ALA A 170 2.69 18.74 3.51
N ILE A 171 3.83 18.08 3.27
CA ILE A 171 3.89 16.62 3.37
C ILE A 171 3.96 16.25 4.84
N ARG A 172 2.98 15.45 5.30
CA ARG A 172 2.76 15.12 6.72
C ARG A 172 3.10 13.66 7.05
N ARG A 173 3.40 12.83 6.05
CA ARG A 173 3.89 11.45 6.18
C ARG A 173 4.65 11.03 4.94
N VAL A 174 5.87 10.56 5.13
CA VAL A 174 6.75 10.01 4.09
C VAL A 174 6.90 8.51 4.33
N ASN A 175 6.35 7.69 3.46
CA ASN A 175 6.68 6.27 3.41
C ASN A 175 7.96 6.09 2.57
N VAL A 176 8.70 4.99 2.77
CA VAL A 176 9.97 4.75 2.08
C VAL A 176 9.97 3.35 1.50
N ASN A 177 10.17 3.25 0.19
CA ASN A 177 10.40 2.02 -0.54
C ASN A 177 11.83 2.04 -1.13
N ILE A 178 12.74 1.40 -0.40
CA ILE A 178 14.12 1.16 -0.80
C ILE A 178 14.47 -0.30 -0.51
N ALA A 179 15.51 -0.81 -1.17
CA ALA A 179 15.93 -2.20 -1.02
C ALA A 179 16.26 -2.59 0.44
N ALA A 180 16.26 -3.90 0.68
CA ALA A 180 16.58 -4.49 1.97
C ALA A 180 17.93 -4.00 2.50
N THR A 181 17.98 -3.60 3.78
CA THR A 181 19.20 -3.05 4.38
C THR A 181 19.40 -3.55 5.82
N THR A 182 20.36 -2.97 6.52
CA THR A 182 20.76 -3.39 7.87
C THR A 182 19.86 -2.78 8.95
N VAL A 183 19.82 -3.40 10.13
CA VAL A 183 19.13 -2.87 11.33
C VAL A 183 19.58 -1.43 11.64
N GLU A 184 20.88 -1.14 11.52
CA GLU A 184 21.42 0.21 11.74
C GLU A 184 20.81 1.24 10.77
N ASN A 185 20.70 0.87 9.50
CA ASN A 185 20.12 1.74 8.47
C ASN A 185 18.62 1.94 8.68
N TYR A 186 17.91 0.90 9.15
CA TYR A 186 16.51 1.02 9.56
C TYR A 186 16.33 1.91 10.80
N ALA A 187 17.22 1.84 11.79
CA ALA A 187 17.21 2.75 12.93
C ALA A 187 17.38 4.22 12.49
N LYS A 188 18.30 4.50 11.56
CA LYS A 188 18.46 5.84 10.97
C LYS A 188 17.19 6.31 10.23
N LEU A 189 16.50 5.42 9.52
CA LEU A 189 15.22 5.74 8.89
C LEU A 189 14.12 6.02 9.93
N LYS A 190 14.07 5.27 11.03
CA LYS A 190 13.15 5.53 12.14
C LYS A 190 13.40 6.91 12.74
N ASP A 191 14.67 7.26 12.99
CA ASP A 191 15.08 8.57 13.52
C ASP A 191 14.73 9.72 12.56
N ALA A 192 14.77 9.48 11.24
CA ALA A 192 14.33 10.44 10.23
C ALA A 192 12.80 10.62 10.17
N GLY A 193 12.03 9.88 10.97
CA GLY A 193 10.58 10.03 11.06
C GLY A 193 9.84 9.54 9.80
N ILE A 194 10.20 8.36 9.29
CA ILE A 194 9.41 7.73 8.24
C ILE A 194 8.05 7.26 8.77
N GLY A 195 7.07 7.19 7.88
CA GLY A 195 5.74 6.67 8.15
C GLY A 195 5.67 5.14 8.08
N THR A 196 5.97 4.57 6.91
CA THR A 196 5.98 3.12 6.69
C THR A 196 7.20 2.75 5.86
N TYR A 197 7.94 1.74 6.29
CA TYR A 197 8.93 1.09 5.41
C TYR A 197 8.22 0.07 4.54
N ILE A 198 8.34 0.20 3.23
CA ILE A 198 7.70 -0.66 2.25
C ILE A 198 8.78 -1.46 1.55
N LEU A 199 8.58 -2.78 1.45
CA LEU A 199 9.43 -3.65 0.66
C LEU A 199 8.56 -4.77 0.11
N PHE A 200 8.54 -4.89 -1.21
CA PHE A 200 7.87 -6.02 -1.86
C PHE A 200 8.82 -7.20 -1.84
N GLN A 201 8.32 -8.36 -1.41
CA GLN A 201 9.03 -9.62 -1.57
C GLN A 201 9.17 -9.97 -3.06
N GLU A 202 8.30 -9.42 -3.90
CA GLU A 202 8.17 -9.69 -5.33
C GLU A 202 7.60 -11.08 -5.60
N THR A 203 8.31 -12.12 -5.17
CA THR A 203 7.86 -13.52 -5.16
C THR A 203 8.41 -14.25 -3.93
N TYR A 204 7.53 -14.99 -3.25
CA TYR A 204 7.90 -15.85 -2.13
C TYR A 204 8.48 -17.19 -2.58
N ASN A 205 8.35 -17.58 -3.85
CA ASN A 205 8.97 -18.81 -4.34
C ASN A 205 10.49 -18.60 -4.48
N LYS A 206 11.28 -19.24 -3.62
CA LYS A 206 12.74 -19.06 -3.57
C LYS A 206 13.44 -19.37 -4.89
N LYS A 207 13.00 -20.40 -5.61
CA LYS A 207 13.59 -20.78 -6.89
C LYS A 207 13.34 -19.70 -7.93
N SER A 208 12.09 -19.26 -8.07
CA SER A 208 11.71 -18.22 -9.02
C SER A 208 12.29 -16.86 -8.65
N TYR A 209 12.36 -16.53 -7.35
CA TYR A 209 13.05 -15.33 -6.88
C TYR A 209 14.48 -15.25 -7.39
N ARG A 210 15.27 -16.32 -7.28
CA ARG A 210 16.66 -16.34 -7.76
C ARG A 210 16.78 -16.21 -9.27
N GLN A 211 15.81 -16.72 -10.02
CA GLN A 211 15.74 -16.59 -11.48
C GLN A 211 15.40 -15.16 -11.90
N LEU A 212 14.44 -14.54 -11.21
CA LEU A 212 13.98 -13.17 -11.45
C LEU A 212 14.99 -12.12 -10.96
N HIS A 213 15.89 -12.47 -10.04
CA HIS A 213 16.94 -11.60 -9.48
C HIS A 213 18.34 -12.21 -9.70
N PRO A 214 18.82 -12.35 -10.95
CA PRO A 214 20.04 -13.10 -11.27
C PRO A 214 21.33 -12.44 -10.77
N THR A 215 21.35 -11.12 -10.55
CA THR A 215 22.55 -10.37 -10.17
C THR A 215 22.24 -9.21 -9.24
N GLY A 216 23.23 -8.82 -8.43
CA GLY A 216 23.14 -7.72 -7.47
C GLY A 216 22.78 -8.19 -6.05
N PRO A 217 22.75 -7.27 -5.07
CA PRO A 217 22.44 -7.61 -3.67
C PRO A 217 21.05 -8.26 -3.50
N LYS A 218 20.08 -7.87 -4.32
CA LYS A 218 18.71 -8.43 -4.32
C LYS A 218 18.65 -9.91 -4.74
N HIS A 219 19.76 -10.56 -5.12
CA HIS A 219 19.78 -12.00 -5.38
C HIS A 219 19.56 -12.83 -4.11
N ASP A 220 19.98 -12.32 -2.95
CA ASP A 220 19.86 -13.04 -1.68
C ASP A 220 18.43 -13.05 -1.15
N TYR A 221 17.73 -14.13 -1.46
CA TYR A 221 16.36 -14.38 -1.01
C TYR A 221 16.21 -14.24 0.51
N ALA A 222 17.09 -14.85 1.30
CA ALA A 222 16.93 -14.88 2.75
C ALA A 222 17.11 -13.47 3.33
N TYR A 223 18.16 -12.77 2.88
CA TYR A 223 18.40 -11.39 3.28
C TYR A 223 17.22 -10.47 2.93
N HIS A 224 16.60 -10.65 1.76
CA HIS A 224 15.44 -9.87 1.33
C HIS A 224 14.17 -10.21 2.12
N THR A 225 13.90 -11.49 2.37
CA THR A 225 12.71 -11.95 3.11
C THR A 225 12.76 -11.57 4.58
N GLU A 226 13.93 -11.63 5.22
CA GLU A 226 14.16 -11.25 6.63
C GLU A 226 14.29 -9.73 6.83
N ALA A 227 14.09 -8.92 5.78
CA ALA A 227 14.29 -7.48 5.86
C ALA A 227 13.27 -6.77 6.75
N MET A 228 12.03 -7.30 6.83
CA MET A 228 11.01 -6.73 7.70
C MET A 228 11.32 -6.95 9.18
N ASP A 229 11.89 -8.10 9.53
CA ASP A 229 12.41 -8.34 10.88
C ASP A 229 13.48 -7.32 11.25
N ARG A 230 14.47 -7.12 10.37
CA ARG A 230 15.52 -6.13 10.59
C ARG A 230 14.97 -4.70 10.69
N ALA A 231 13.91 -4.38 9.95
CA ALA A 231 13.24 -3.09 10.05
C ALA A 231 12.54 -2.90 11.40
N MET A 232 11.83 -3.92 11.89
CA MET A 232 11.19 -3.91 13.20
C MET A 232 12.20 -3.91 14.35
N GLU A 233 13.30 -4.66 14.23
CA GLU A 233 14.44 -4.59 15.16
C GLU A 233 15.08 -3.19 15.17
N GLY A 234 15.12 -2.53 14.02
CA GLY A 234 15.54 -1.12 13.89
C GLY A 234 14.53 -0.11 14.44
N GLY A 235 13.41 -0.57 15.02
CA GLY A 235 12.39 0.27 15.65
C GLY A 235 11.30 0.78 14.70
N ILE A 236 11.27 0.34 13.44
CA ILE A 236 10.20 0.68 12.50
C ILE A 236 9.00 -0.25 12.76
N ASP A 237 7.94 0.30 13.31
CA ASP A 237 6.74 -0.40 13.76
C ASP A 237 5.61 -0.47 12.71
N ASP A 238 5.66 0.39 11.70
CA ASP A 238 4.78 0.34 10.54
C ASP A 238 5.59 -0.17 9.32
N VAL A 239 5.41 -1.45 8.95
CA VAL A 239 5.98 -2.03 7.73
C VAL A 239 4.91 -2.37 6.68
N GLY A 240 5.29 -2.38 5.40
CA GLY A 240 4.43 -2.68 4.28
C GLY A 240 5.01 -3.76 3.38
N ILE A 241 4.38 -4.94 3.35
CA ILE A 241 4.79 -6.04 2.47
C ILE A 241 4.04 -5.99 1.14
N GLY A 242 4.53 -6.71 0.14
CA GLY A 242 3.84 -6.82 -1.15
C GLY A 242 4.40 -7.93 -2.04
N VAL A 243 3.61 -8.29 -3.03
CA VAL A 243 3.92 -9.28 -4.08
C VAL A 243 3.67 -8.61 -5.43
N LEU A 244 4.56 -8.85 -6.39
CA LEU A 244 4.32 -8.47 -7.79
C LEU A 244 3.60 -9.62 -8.51
N PHE A 245 2.27 -9.58 -8.48
CA PHE A 245 1.42 -10.62 -9.06
C PHE A 245 1.63 -10.69 -10.58
N GLY A 246 1.85 -11.89 -11.10
CA GLY A 246 2.17 -12.11 -12.50
C GLY A 246 3.55 -12.72 -12.73
N LEU A 247 4.48 -12.57 -11.79
CA LEU A 247 5.82 -13.16 -11.91
C LEU A 247 5.85 -14.67 -11.61
N GLU A 248 5.01 -15.10 -10.67
CA GLU A 248 4.88 -16.47 -10.19
C GLU A 248 3.40 -16.79 -9.94
N MET A 249 3.07 -18.07 -9.81
CA MET A 249 1.74 -18.58 -9.51
C MET A 249 1.11 -17.87 -8.31
N TYR A 250 0.04 -17.11 -8.59
CA TYR A 250 -0.67 -16.29 -7.60
C TYR A 250 -1.15 -17.05 -6.35
N ARG A 251 -1.37 -18.36 -6.46
CA ARG A 251 -1.74 -19.22 -5.33
C ARG A 251 -0.61 -19.34 -4.32
N TYR A 252 0.59 -19.62 -4.81
CA TYR A 252 1.79 -19.72 -3.98
C TYR A 252 2.03 -18.38 -3.28
N GLU A 253 1.92 -17.29 -4.04
CA GLU A 253 2.16 -15.94 -3.53
C GLU A 253 1.13 -15.49 -2.48
N LEU A 254 -0.16 -15.83 -2.67
CA LEU A 254 -1.18 -15.54 -1.65
C LEU A 254 -0.89 -16.26 -0.34
N VAL A 255 -0.48 -17.53 -0.38
CA VAL A 255 -0.13 -18.27 0.83
C VAL A 255 1.12 -17.67 1.47
N GLY A 256 2.18 -17.43 0.69
CA GLY A 256 3.44 -16.85 1.17
C GLY A 256 3.28 -15.47 1.82
N ILE A 257 2.51 -14.56 1.21
CA ILE A 257 2.30 -13.23 1.81
C ILE A 257 1.50 -13.28 3.11
N LEU A 258 0.57 -14.24 3.24
CA LEU A 258 -0.18 -14.45 4.48
C LEU A 258 0.68 -15.10 5.55
N MET A 259 1.54 -16.06 5.21
CA MET A 259 2.54 -16.62 6.14
C MET A 259 3.49 -15.52 6.65
N HIS A 260 3.93 -14.60 5.79
CA HIS A 260 4.76 -13.47 6.22
C HIS A 260 3.99 -12.55 7.18
N ALA A 261 2.71 -12.28 6.91
CA ALA A 261 1.89 -11.48 7.82
C ALA A 261 1.70 -12.18 9.19
N GLU A 262 1.48 -13.49 9.20
CA GLU A 262 1.40 -14.32 10.41
C GLU A 262 2.72 -14.32 11.20
N HIS A 263 3.85 -14.42 10.50
CA HIS A 263 5.20 -14.37 11.08
C HIS A 263 5.45 -13.04 11.80
N LEU A 264 5.18 -11.91 11.15
CA LEU A 264 5.37 -10.59 11.76
C LEU A 264 4.50 -10.41 13.00
N GLU A 265 3.23 -10.85 12.97
CA GLU A 265 2.37 -10.81 14.16
C GLU A 265 2.85 -11.76 15.27
N ALA A 266 3.39 -12.93 14.93
CA ALA A 266 3.89 -13.91 15.89
C ALA A 266 5.17 -13.44 16.61
N VAL A 267 6.14 -12.90 15.87
CA VAL A 267 7.44 -12.47 16.41
C VAL A 267 7.37 -11.11 17.08
N HIS A 268 6.73 -10.14 16.42
CA HIS A 268 6.78 -8.73 16.84
C HIS A 268 5.48 -8.26 17.52
N GLY A 269 4.47 -9.13 17.61
CA GLY A 269 3.16 -8.80 18.21
C GLY A 269 2.27 -7.95 17.32
N VAL A 270 2.74 -7.56 16.13
CA VAL A 270 2.00 -6.76 15.16
C VAL A 270 2.35 -7.19 13.74
N GLY A 271 1.32 -7.48 12.93
CA GLY A 271 1.48 -7.76 11.51
C GLY A 271 1.80 -6.51 10.67
N PRO A 272 1.86 -6.64 9.34
CA PRO A 272 2.13 -5.50 8.46
C PRO A 272 1.04 -4.43 8.55
N HIS A 273 1.45 -3.16 8.50
CA HIS A 273 0.55 -2.01 8.42
C HIS A 273 -0.18 -1.99 7.08
N THR A 274 0.50 -2.36 5.99
CA THR A 274 -0.07 -2.45 4.65
C THR A 274 0.38 -3.67 3.87
N ILE A 275 -0.49 -4.16 3.00
CA ILE A 275 -0.16 -5.07 1.90
C ILE A 275 -0.38 -4.34 0.56
N SER A 276 0.65 -4.31 -0.27
CA SER A 276 0.55 -3.84 -1.65
C SER A 276 0.32 -5.01 -2.60
N VAL A 277 -0.60 -4.83 -3.55
CA VAL A 277 -1.00 -5.87 -4.52
C VAL A 277 -0.75 -5.46 -5.98
N PRO A 278 0.46 -4.99 -6.36
CA PRO A 278 0.74 -4.64 -7.76
C PRO A 278 0.69 -5.88 -8.66
N ARG A 279 0.14 -5.73 -9.87
CA ARG A 279 0.35 -6.69 -10.96
C ARG A 279 1.53 -6.24 -11.84
N VAL A 280 2.19 -7.19 -12.49
CA VAL A 280 3.20 -6.91 -13.51
C VAL A 280 2.57 -6.04 -14.61
N CYS A 281 3.32 -5.05 -15.07
CA CYS A 281 2.87 -4.12 -16.12
C CYS A 281 3.97 -3.99 -17.16
N PRO A 282 3.62 -3.61 -18.40
CA PRO A 282 4.60 -3.23 -19.39
C PRO A 282 5.48 -2.09 -18.88
N ALA A 283 6.72 -2.10 -19.32
CA ALA A 283 7.68 -1.03 -19.11
C ALA A 283 8.68 -1.01 -20.26
N ASP A 284 9.54 0.00 -20.30
CA ASP A 284 10.67 0.01 -21.24
C ASP A 284 11.49 -1.28 -21.09
N ASP A 285 11.81 -1.93 -22.20
CA ASP A 285 12.50 -3.24 -22.28
C ASP A 285 11.88 -4.44 -21.53
N ILE A 286 10.66 -4.30 -20.98
CA ILE A 286 9.92 -5.37 -20.29
C ILE A 286 8.58 -5.64 -20.98
N ASP A 287 8.44 -6.84 -21.57
CA ASP A 287 7.16 -7.33 -22.11
C ASP A 287 6.47 -8.23 -21.09
N THR A 288 5.20 -7.93 -20.78
CA THR A 288 4.38 -8.78 -19.91
C THR A 288 4.12 -10.17 -20.49
N ALA A 289 4.25 -10.35 -21.81
CA ALA A 289 4.11 -11.64 -22.47
C ALA A 289 5.21 -12.64 -22.09
N ASP A 290 6.34 -12.17 -21.53
CA ASP A 290 7.42 -13.03 -21.04
C ASP A 290 7.08 -13.71 -19.70
N PHE A 291 5.91 -13.40 -19.11
CA PHE A 291 5.47 -13.95 -17.83
C PHE A 291 4.17 -14.76 -17.98
N ASP A 292 4.27 -16.09 -17.86
CA ASP A 292 3.15 -17.03 -18.05
C ASP A 292 2.09 -16.98 -16.92
N ASN A 293 2.37 -16.29 -15.82
CA ASN A 293 1.54 -16.29 -14.61
C ASN A 293 0.63 -15.06 -14.47
N ALA A 294 0.32 -14.38 -15.59
CA ALA A 294 -0.58 -13.23 -15.61
C ALA A 294 -1.89 -13.50 -14.84
N VAL A 295 -2.31 -12.55 -14.01
CA VAL A 295 -3.46 -12.70 -13.11
C VAL A 295 -4.69 -12.02 -13.72
N PRO A 296 -5.73 -12.77 -14.13
CA PRO A 296 -6.97 -12.18 -14.64
C PRO A 296 -7.67 -11.31 -13.61
N ASP A 297 -8.45 -10.32 -14.06
CA ASP A 297 -9.17 -9.39 -13.19
C ASP A 297 -10.07 -10.09 -12.16
N GLU A 298 -10.78 -11.14 -12.54
CA GLU A 298 -11.66 -11.89 -11.63
C GLU A 298 -10.88 -12.58 -10.49
N ILE A 299 -9.70 -13.11 -10.82
CA ILE A 299 -8.80 -13.71 -9.82
C ILE A 299 -8.19 -12.63 -8.94
N PHE A 300 -7.81 -11.48 -9.51
CA PHE A 300 -7.28 -10.35 -8.76
C PHE A 300 -8.32 -9.80 -7.76
N GLU A 301 -9.57 -9.63 -8.19
CA GLU A 301 -10.69 -9.28 -7.30
C GLU A 301 -10.82 -10.26 -6.13
N LYS A 302 -10.73 -11.57 -6.43
CA LYS A 302 -10.81 -12.63 -5.41
C LYS A 302 -9.62 -12.59 -4.45
N ILE A 303 -8.39 -12.38 -4.93
CA ILE A 303 -7.19 -12.21 -4.11
C ILE A 303 -7.35 -11.04 -3.14
N VAL A 304 -7.79 -9.87 -3.64
CA VAL A 304 -8.03 -8.69 -2.78
C VAL A 304 -9.08 -8.99 -1.71
N ALA A 305 -10.18 -9.64 -2.07
CA ALA A 305 -11.22 -10.01 -1.13
C ALA A 305 -10.69 -10.97 -0.03
N ILE A 306 -9.90 -11.98 -0.41
CA ILE A 306 -9.34 -12.95 0.52
C ILE A 306 -8.30 -12.31 1.44
N ILE A 307 -7.42 -11.45 0.94
CA ILE A 307 -6.46 -10.73 1.80
C ILE A 307 -7.21 -9.86 2.82
N ARG A 308 -8.27 -9.13 2.40
CA ARG A 308 -9.12 -8.36 3.33
C ARG A 308 -9.76 -9.26 4.40
N ILE A 309 -10.17 -10.47 4.06
CA ILE A 309 -10.73 -11.43 5.02
C ILE A 309 -9.66 -11.97 5.98
N ALA A 310 -8.49 -12.35 5.45
CA ALA A 310 -7.40 -12.98 6.20
C ALA A 310 -6.72 -12.03 7.18
N VAL A 311 -6.48 -10.78 6.76
CA VAL A 311 -5.82 -9.75 7.58
C VAL A 311 -6.70 -8.49 7.65
N PRO A 312 -7.83 -8.54 8.40
CA PRO A 312 -8.88 -7.52 8.35
C PRO A 312 -8.45 -6.12 8.79
N TYR A 313 -7.34 -6.03 9.53
CA TYR A 313 -6.81 -4.79 10.10
C TYR A 313 -5.67 -4.17 9.29
N THR A 314 -5.08 -4.93 8.37
CA THR A 314 -4.00 -4.50 7.50
C THR A 314 -4.57 -3.68 6.33
N GLY A 315 -4.00 -2.49 6.12
CA GLY A 315 -4.36 -1.67 4.97
C GLY A 315 -3.99 -2.35 3.66
N MET A 316 -4.73 -2.11 2.58
CA MET A 316 -4.32 -2.55 1.25
C MET A 316 -4.13 -1.35 0.32
N ILE A 317 -3.06 -1.42 -0.46
CA ILE A 317 -2.63 -0.40 -1.42
C ILE A 317 -2.83 -0.93 -2.84
N ILE A 318 -3.50 -0.13 -3.66
CA ILE A 318 -3.51 -0.28 -5.13
C ILE A 318 -2.90 0.97 -5.77
N SER A 319 -2.11 0.77 -6.82
CA SER A 319 -1.44 1.85 -7.54
C SER A 319 -2.10 2.13 -8.90
N THR A 320 -1.57 3.12 -9.62
CA THR A 320 -1.95 3.46 -10.99
C THR A 320 -1.43 2.48 -12.05
N ARG A 321 -0.86 1.33 -11.63
CA ARG A 321 -0.67 0.14 -12.48
C ARG A 321 -2.00 -0.36 -13.04
N GLU A 322 -3.06 -0.19 -12.26
CA GLU A 322 -4.38 -0.69 -12.58
C GLU A 322 -5.25 0.35 -13.28
N SER A 323 -6.09 -0.11 -14.21
CA SER A 323 -7.07 0.73 -14.90
C SER A 323 -8.10 1.30 -13.92
N GLN A 324 -8.79 2.38 -14.30
CA GLN A 324 -9.92 2.90 -13.51
C GLN A 324 -10.97 1.81 -13.22
N GLN A 325 -11.29 0.98 -14.21
CA GLN A 325 -12.29 -0.08 -14.08
C GLN A 325 -11.87 -1.11 -13.03
N THR A 326 -10.64 -1.62 -13.11
CA THR A 326 -10.12 -2.60 -12.14
C THR A 326 -10.04 -1.99 -10.75
N ARG A 327 -9.54 -0.75 -10.63
CA ARG A 327 -9.50 0.00 -9.36
C ARG A 327 -10.90 0.11 -8.75
N GLU A 328 -11.93 0.45 -9.52
CA GLU A 328 -13.31 0.55 -9.04
C GLU A 328 -13.80 -0.76 -8.41
N LYS A 329 -13.55 -1.88 -9.09
CA LYS A 329 -14.00 -3.19 -8.63
C LYS A 329 -13.35 -3.60 -7.31
N VAL A 330 -12.04 -3.36 -7.15
CA VAL A 330 -11.34 -3.76 -5.93
C VAL A 330 -11.45 -2.75 -4.79
N LEU A 331 -11.81 -1.49 -5.08
CA LEU A 331 -12.09 -0.47 -4.07
C LEU A 331 -13.10 -0.96 -3.03
N LYS A 332 -14.21 -1.55 -3.47
CA LYS A 332 -15.24 -2.09 -2.57
C LYS A 332 -14.79 -3.34 -1.81
N LEU A 333 -13.91 -4.14 -2.39
CA LEU A 333 -13.53 -5.46 -1.85
C LEU A 333 -12.53 -5.37 -0.70
N GLY A 334 -11.70 -4.32 -0.64
CA GLY A 334 -10.83 -4.18 0.51
C GLY A 334 -9.76 -3.09 0.45
N ILE A 335 -9.54 -2.44 -0.69
CA ILE A 335 -8.54 -1.38 -0.80
C ILE A 335 -8.85 -0.25 0.18
N SER A 336 -7.81 0.21 0.87
CA SER A 336 -7.90 1.29 1.86
C SER A 336 -7.06 2.51 1.49
N GLN A 337 -6.05 2.34 0.64
CA GLN A 337 -5.19 3.42 0.17
C GLN A 337 -4.96 3.29 -1.33
N ILE A 338 -4.83 4.43 -1.99
CA ILE A 338 -4.66 4.49 -3.43
C ILE A 338 -3.78 5.65 -3.85
N SER A 339 -3.00 5.46 -4.91
CA SER A 339 -2.25 6.56 -5.51
C SER A 339 -3.15 7.36 -6.48
N GLY A 340 -2.98 8.68 -6.52
CA GLY A 340 -3.71 9.58 -7.43
C GLY A 340 -2.77 10.56 -8.10
N GLY A 341 -3.02 10.92 -9.35
CA GLY A 341 -2.17 11.85 -10.11
C GLY A 341 -0.70 11.40 -10.25
N SER A 342 -0.43 10.09 -10.21
CA SER A 342 0.92 9.57 -10.04
C SER A 342 1.81 9.74 -11.27
N ARG A 343 3.09 10.02 -11.01
CA ARG A 343 4.18 10.00 -11.98
C ARG A 343 5.17 8.91 -11.58
N THR A 344 5.54 8.08 -12.54
CA THR A 344 6.44 6.93 -12.33
C THR A 344 7.86 7.18 -12.83
N SER A 345 8.12 8.39 -13.34
CA SER A 345 9.43 8.88 -13.76
C SER A 345 10.15 9.63 -12.64
N VAL A 346 11.48 9.64 -12.70
CA VAL A 346 12.33 10.41 -11.78
C VAL A 346 12.19 11.89 -12.10
N GLY A 347 11.63 12.68 -11.17
CA GLY A 347 11.39 14.11 -11.36
C GLY A 347 10.15 14.45 -12.21
N GLY A 348 9.12 13.59 -12.20
CA GLY A 348 7.99 13.70 -13.11
C GLY A 348 6.90 14.72 -12.73
N TYR A 349 6.97 15.39 -11.57
CA TYR A 349 5.87 16.25 -11.06
C TYR A 349 6.05 17.74 -11.33
N ALA A 350 7.26 18.27 -11.24
CA ALA A 350 7.53 19.71 -11.39
C ALA A 350 7.36 20.18 -12.84
N GLU A 351 7.63 19.29 -13.80
CA GLU A 351 7.44 19.60 -15.21
C GLU A 351 5.96 19.51 -15.62
N PRO A 352 5.39 20.58 -16.22
CA PRO A 352 3.99 20.58 -16.66
C PRO A 352 3.72 19.51 -17.73
N VAL A 353 4.71 19.27 -18.59
CA VAL A 353 4.65 18.27 -19.64
C VAL A 353 5.10 16.93 -19.08
N ARG A 354 4.26 15.91 -19.25
CA ARG A 354 4.56 14.55 -18.81
C ARG A 354 5.77 14.00 -19.58
N ASP A 355 6.87 13.75 -18.87
CA ASP A 355 8.04 13.02 -19.35
C ASP A 355 8.06 11.61 -18.75
N ASP A 356 7.77 10.60 -19.56
CA ASP A 356 7.82 9.19 -19.17
C ASP A 356 9.14 8.51 -19.57
N SER A 357 10.15 9.25 -20.07
CA SER A 357 11.43 8.68 -20.52
C SER A 357 12.19 7.89 -19.45
N SER A 358 11.90 8.14 -18.18
CA SER A 358 12.49 7.43 -17.04
C SER A 358 11.45 6.69 -16.20
N ALA A 359 10.26 6.41 -16.74
CA ALA A 359 9.19 5.74 -16.02
C ALA A 359 9.57 4.30 -15.60
N GLN A 360 9.20 3.88 -14.39
CA GLN A 360 9.40 2.49 -13.93
C GLN A 360 8.36 1.52 -14.51
N PHE A 361 7.20 2.01 -14.91
CA PHE A 361 6.14 1.22 -15.54
C PHE A 361 5.14 2.16 -16.23
N ASP A 362 4.41 1.60 -17.19
CA ASP A 362 3.35 2.29 -17.90
C ASP A 362 2.13 2.53 -17.01
N VAL A 363 1.74 3.79 -16.87
CA VAL A 363 0.64 4.19 -15.99
C VAL A 363 -0.70 3.96 -16.70
N SER A 364 -1.53 3.06 -16.17
CA SER A 364 -2.87 2.76 -16.70
C SER A 364 -3.92 3.83 -16.35
N ASP A 365 -3.75 4.51 -15.21
CA ASP A 365 -4.66 5.58 -14.77
C ASP A 365 -3.92 6.92 -14.71
N MET A 366 -4.10 7.72 -15.76
CA MET A 366 -3.43 9.01 -15.97
C MET A 366 -4.22 10.21 -15.46
N ARG A 367 -5.36 9.99 -14.79
CA ARG A 367 -6.21 11.08 -14.28
C ARG A 367 -5.46 11.92 -13.26
N THR A 368 -5.74 13.22 -13.28
CA THR A 368 -5.26 14.18 -12.27
C THR A 368 -5.77 13.83 -10.88
N LEU A 369 -5.15 14.38 -9.84
CA LEU A 369 -5.63 14.15 -8.47
C LEU A 369 -7.07 14.63 -8.28
N ASP A 370 -7.45 15.78 -8.86
CA ASP A 370 -8.80 16.33 -8.75
C ASP A 370 -9.86 15.41 -9.39
N GLU A 371 -9.56 14.84 -10.57
CA GLU A 371 -10.43 13.86 -11.23
C GLU A 371 -10.57 12.57 -10.41
N VAL A 372 -9.48 12.08 -9.81
CA VAL A 372 -9.53 10.88 -8.95
C VAL A 372 -10.33 11.16 -7.67
N VAL A 373 -10.14 12.32 -7.05
CA VAL A 373 -10.90 12.75 -5.86
C VAL A 373 -12.38 12.86 -6.21
N ARG A 374 -12.74 13.51 -7.32
CA ARG A 374 -14.12 13.61 -7.81
C ARG A 374 -14.75 12.24 -8.05
N TRP A 375 -14.07 11.37 -8.79
CA TRP A 375 -14.53 10.01 -9.09
C TRP A 375 -14.82 9.21 -7.82
N LEU A 376 -13.92 9.25 -6.83
CA LEU A 376 -14.15 8.58 -5.55
C LEU A 376 -15.40 9.10 -4.84
N MET A 377 -15.64 10.42 -4.84
CA MET A 377 -16.82 11.02 -4.21
C MET A 377 -18.12 10.67 -4.96
N GLU A 378 -18.10 10.60 -6.28
CA GLU A 378 -19.23 10.17 -7.11
C GLU A 378 -19.62 8.71 -6.83
N LEU A 379 -18.64 7.85 -6.55
CA LEU A 379 -18.85 6.48 -6.08
C LEU A 379 -19.28 6.39 -4.60
N GLY A 380 -19.34 7.52 -3.89
CA GLY A 380 -19.71 7.59 -2.47
C GLY A 380 -18.59 7.19 -1.50
N TYR A 381 -17.33 7.24 -1.94
CA TYR A 381 -16.16 7.16 -1.06
C TYR A 381 -15.76 8.55 -0.53
N ILE A 382 -15.00 8.55 0.56
CA ILE A 382 -14.44 9.74 1.21
C ILE A 382 -12.92 9.72 0.98
N PRO A 383 -12.40 10.48 -0.01
CA PRO A 383 -10.97 10.67 -0.16
C PRO A 383 -10.39 11.31 1.09
N SER A 384 -9.25 10.79 1.57
CA SER A 384 -8.62 11.25 2.80
C SER A 384 -7.13 11.47 2.62
N PHE A 385 -6.64 12.58 3.15
CA PHE A 385 -5.21 12.90 3.23
C PHE A 385 -4.70 12.79 4.68
N CYS A 386 -5.41 12.02 5.51
CA CYS A 386 -5.17 11.90 6.94
C CYS A 386 -3.76 11.38 7.28
N THR A 387 -3.15 12.02 8.26
CA THR A 387 -1.85 11.65 8.86
C THR A 387 -1.91 11.66 10.39
N ALA A 388 -3.13 11.68 10.97
CA ALA A 388 -3.34 11.87 12.39
C ALA A 388 -2.83 10.71 13.25
N CYS A 389 -2.86 9.46 12.76
CA CYS A 389 -2.33 8.32 13.53
C CYS A 389 -0.83 8.48 13.78
N TYR A 390 -0.07 8.75 12.72
CA TYR A 390 1.36 8.99 12.78
C TYR A 390 1.72 10.09 13.78
N ARG A 391 1.07 11.25 13.68
CA ARG A 391 1.41 12.43 14.49
C ARG A 391 0.89 12.38 15.93
N ALA A 392 0.02 11.41 16.25
CA ALA A 392 -0.45 11.14 17.60
C ALA A 392 0.29 9.96 18.25
N GLY A 393 1.34 9.41 17.60
CA GLY A 393 2.07 8.24 18.10
C GLY A 393 1.20 6.97 18.14
N ARG A 394 0.20 6.89 17.27
CA ARG A 394 -0.65 5.70 17.06
C ARG A 394 -0.08 4.91 15.88
N THR A 395 1.04 4.24 16.12
CA THR A 395 1.74 3.36 15.18
C THR A 395 1.81 1.95 15.80
N GLY A 396 2.10 0.92 15.00
CA GLY A 396 2.24 -0.45 15.50
C GLY A 396 1.06 -0.97 16.35
N ASP A 397 1.36 -1.47 17.55
CA ASP A 397 0.41 -2.07 18.51
C ASP A 397 -0.69 -1.10 18.97
N ARG A 398 -0.36 0.18 19.13
CA ARG A 398 -1.31 1.23 19.53
C ARG A 398 -2.36 1.47 18.46
N PHE A 399 -1.94 1.50 17.19
CA PHE A 399 -2.85 1.57 16.05
C PHE A 399 -3.78 0.36 16.02
N MET A 400 -3.20 -0.85 16.14
CA MET A 400 -3.97 -2.09 16.13
C MET A 400 -4.99 -2.16 17.27
N SER A 401 -4.63 -1.71 18.47
CA SER A 401 -5.53 -1.68 19.64
C SER A 401 -6.74 -0.77 19.40
N LEU A 402 -6.54 0.41 18.81
CA LEU A 402 -7.62 1.33 18.46
C LEU A 402 -8.54 0.76 17.37
N LEU A 403 -7.96 0.06 16.40
CA LEU A 403 -8.70 -0.55 15.30
C LEU A 403 -9.50 -1.78 15.77
N LYS A 404 -8.88 -2.68 16.55
CA LYS A 404 -9.49 -3.88 17.14
C LYS A 404 -10.62 -3.54 18.12
N SER A 405 -10.55 -2.41 18.83
CA SER A 405 -11.61 -1.92 19.74
C SER A 405 -12.82 -1.28 19.04
N GLY A 406 -12.76 -1.07 17.73
CA GLY A 406 -13.82 -0.41 16.96
C GLY A 406 -13.89 1.12 17.15
N GLN A 407 -13.06 1.70 18.02
CA GLN A 407 -13.04 3.15 18.28
C GLN A 407 -12.41 3.96 17.15
N ILE A 408 -11.71 3.30 16.22
CA ILE A 408 -11.05 3.96 15.11
C ILE A 408 -12.02 4.76 14.22
N VAL A 409 -13.30 4.40 14.15
CA VAL A 409 -14.30 5.15 13.37
C VAL A 409 -14.49 6.57 13.89
N ASN A 410 -14.42 6.76 15.21
CA ASN A 410 -14.54 8.05 15.89
C ASN A 410 -13.32 8.95 15.67
N CYS A 411 -12.19 8.40 15.22
CA CYS A 411 -11.02 9.21 14.85
C CYS A 411 -10.91 9.37 13.33
N CYS A 412 -10.96 8.25 12.59
CA CYS A 412 -10.61 8.25 11.18
C CYS A 412 -11.69 8.87 10.29
N GLN A 413 -12.97 8.75 10.62
CA GLN A 413 -14.04 9.40 9.84
C GLN A 413 -13.99 10.92 9.92
N PRO A 414 -14.01 11.57 11.10
CA PRO A 414 -13.91 13.01 11.16
C PRO A 414 -12.59 13.52 10.58
N ASN A 415 -11.47 12.83 10.83
CA ASN A 415 -10.19 13.18 10.20
C ASN A 415 -10.23 13.12 8.66
N ALA A 416 -10.91 12.10 8.09
CA ALA A 416 -11.07 12.03 6.64
C ALA A 416 -11.86 13.22 6.09
N LEU A 417 -12.99 13.56 6.72
CA LEU A 417 -13.83 14.70 6.32
C LEU A 417 -13.09 16.03 6.42
N MET A 418 -12.32 16.25 7.49
CA MET A 418 -11.51 17.47 7.64
C MET A 418 -10.43 17.54 6.56
N THR A 419 -9.66 16.47 6.34
CA THR A 419 -8.64 16.49 5.28
C THR A 419 -9.21 16.61 3.88
N LEU A 420 -10.42 16.10 3.64
CA LEU A 420 -11.15 16.35 2.40
C LEU A 420 -11.53 17.82 2.29
N LYS A 421 -12.08 18.44 3.34
CA LYS A 421 -12.41 19.87 3.37
C LYS A 421 -11.20 20.75 3.07
N GLU A 422 -10.02 20.46 3.64
CA GLU A 422 -8.77 21.14 3.27
C GLU A 422 -8.51 21.05 1.78
N TYR A 423 -8.64 19.84 1.22
CA TYR A 423 -8.41 19.63 -0.20
C TYR A 423 -9.36 20.45 -1.07
N LEU A 424 -10.65 20.44 -0.74
CA LEU A 424 -11.69 21.13 -1.48
C LEU A 424 -11.55 22.65 -1.47
N GLU A 425 -11.02 23.21 -0.38
CA GLU A 425 -10.81 24.66 -0.27
C GLU A 425 -9.53 25.13 -0.95
N ASP A 426 -8.45 24.35 -0.84
CA ASP A 426 -7.12 24.81 -1.21
C ASP A 426 -6.73 24.43 -2.65
N TYR A 427 -7.29 23.34 -3.22
CA TYR A 427 -6.78 22.75 -4.47
C TYR A 427 -7.84 22.30 -5.48
N ALA A 428 -9.06 22.00 -5.03
CA ALA A 428 -10.05 21.37 -5.90
C ALA A 428 -10.65 22.35 -6.94
N ALA A 429 -11.03 21.81 -8.09
CA ALA A 429 -11.86 22.54 -9.05
C ALA A 429 -13.28 22.75 -8.50
N GLU A 430 -13.99 23.76 -9.02
CA GLU A 430 -15.30 24.17 -8.49
C GLU A 430 -16.35 23.04 -8.49
N ASP A 431 -16.38 22.21 -9.52
CA ASP A 431 -17.27 21.06 -9.59
C ASP A 431 -16.94 19.99 -8.53
N THR A 432 -15.66 19.71 -8.33
CA THR A 432 -15.17 18.80 -7.28
C THR A 432 -15.55 19.34 -5.90
N LYS A 433 -15.35 20.64 -5.67
CA LYS A 433 -15.75 21.33 -4.43
C LYS A 433 -17.23 21.15 -4.14
N ARG A 434 -18.10 21.44 -5.11
CA ARG A 434 -19.55 21.30 -4.98
C ARG A 434 -20.01 19.88 -4.64
N ILE A 435 -19.38 18.86 -5.25
CA ILE A 435 -19.68 17.45 -4.93
C ILE A 435 -19.20 17.11 -3.53
N GLY A 436 -17.98 17.52 -3.18
CA GLY A 436 -17.36 17.22 -1.90
C GLY A 436 -18.06 17.88 -0.71
N GLU A 437 -18.54 19.11 -0.84
CA GLU A 437 -19.32 19.80 0.21
C GLU A 437 -20.62 19.05 0.53
N LYS A 438 -21.34 18.58 -0.50
CA LYS A 438 -22.54 17.75 -0.32
C LYS A 438 -22.21 16.41 0.35
N LEU A 439 -21.10 15.79 -0.03
CA LEU A 439 -20.64 14.55 0.59
C LEU A 439 -20.31 14.77 2.06
N ILE A 440 -19.55 15.81 2.41
CA ILE A 440 -19.17 16.13 3.79
C ILE A 440 -20.42 16.34 4.65
N ALA A 441 -21.38 17.15 4.18
CA ALA A 441 -22.62 17.42 4.90
C ALA A 441 -23.44 16.14 5.19
N LYS A 442 -23.38 15.15 4.29
CA LYS A 442 -24.03 13.85 4.47
C LYS A 442 -23.26 12.93 5.42
N GLU A 443 -21.94 12.82 5.24
CA GLU A 443 -21.12 11.83 5.93
C GLU A 443 -20.73 12.24 7.36
N ILE A 444 -20.77 13.54 7.69
CA ILE A 444 -20.55 14.03 9.05
C ILE A 444 -21.62 13.52 10.02
N LEU A 445 -22.85 13.34 9.54
CA LEU A 445 -23.97 12.81 10.33
C LEU A 445 -23.80 11.34 10.71
N LYS A 446 -22.88 10.63 10.04
CA LYS A 446 -22.57 9.23 10.34
C LYS A 446 -21.44 9.04 11.35
N VAL A 447 -20.85 10.12 11.88
CA VAL A 447 -19.92 10.02 13.01
C VAL A 447 -20.71 9.56 14.26
N PRO A 448 -20.41 8.37 14.82
CA PRO A 448 -21.27 7.78 15.86
C PRO A 448 -21.31 8.57 17.18
N ASP A 449 -20.16 9.06 17.64
CA ASP A 449 -20.07 9.83 18.88
C ASP A 449 -20.51 11.29 18.67
N ASP A 450 -21.51 11.73 19.42
CA ASP A 450 -22.11 13.06 19.29
C ASP A 450 -21.13 14.19 19.65
N ASN A 451 -20.26 13.99 20.65
CA ASN A 451 -19.27 15.00 21.05
C ASN A 451 -18.21 15.17 19.96
N VAL A 452 -17.71 14.05 19.43
CA VAL A 452 -16.77 14.04 18.31
C VAL A 452 -17.41 14.66 17.07
N ARG A 453 -18.67 14.33 16.76
CA ARG A 453 -19.40 14.88 15.62
C ARG A 453 -19.56 16.39 15.74
N ASN A 454 -20.00 16.89 16.89
CA ASN A 454 -20.16 18.32 17.14
C ASN A 454 -18.82 19.06 17.03
N LYS A 455 -17.75 18.49 17.60
CA LYS A 455 -16.40 19.07 17.48
C LYS A 455 -15.89 19.07 16.04
N ALA A 456 -16.16 18.02 15.27
CA ALA A 456 -15.77 17.95 13.88
C ALA A 456 -16.54 18.98 13.02
N MET A 457 -17.82 19.22 13.31
CA MET A 457 -18.60 20.30 12.67
C MET A 457 -18.05 21.69 13.01
N GLU A 458 -17.61 21.92 14.25
CA GLU A 458 -16.92 23.14 14.64
C GLU A 458 -15.63 23.34 13.83
N TYR A 459 -14.76 22.31 13.76
CA TYR A 459 -13.54 22.37 12.97
C TYR A 459 -13.81 22.62 11.49
N LEU A 460 -14.79 21.93 10.88
CA LEU A 460 -15.17 22.14 9.48
C LEU A 460 -15.58 23.59 9.21
N LYS A 461 -16.26 24.25 10.16
CA LYS A 461 -16.63 25.67 10.06
C LYS A 461 -15.43 26.61 10.25
N GLU A 462 -14.50 26.26 11.15
CA GLU A 462 -13.28 27.04 11.33
C GLU A 462 -12.36 27.01 10.10
N MET A 463 -12.45 25.96 9.28
CA MET A 463 -11.68 25.82 8.04
C MET A 463 -12.14 26.80 6.96
N ASP A 464 -13.43 27.15 6.91
CA ASP A 464 -13.92 28.25 6.05
C ASP A 464 -13.22 29.59 6.36
N GLY A 465 -12.71 29.75 7.60
CA GLY A 465 -11.93 30.89 8.06
C GLY A 465 -10.42 30.77 7.86
N GLY A 466 -9.94 29.76 7.12
CA GLY A 466 -8.53 29.57 6.77
C GLY A 466 -7.70 28.76 7.78
N LYS A 467 -8.28 28.28 8.87
CA LYS A 467 -7.56 27.34 9.77
C LYS A 467 -7.40 25.99 9.08
N ARG A 468 -6.27 25.31 9.35
CA ARG A 468 -5.90 24.03 8.75
C ARG A 468 -5.31 23.10 9.80
N ASP A 469 -5.19 21.83 9.43
CA ASP A 469 -4.51 20.75 10.13
C ASP A 469 -5.17 20.31 11.46
N PHE A 470 -6.50 20.33 11.50
CA PHE A 470 -7.27 19.74 12.60
C PHE A 470 -7.17 18.22 12.63
N ARG A 471 -7.22 17.64 13.83
CA ARG A 471 -7.13 16.19 14.04
C ARG A 471 -7.78 15.72 15.33
N PHE A 472 -8.28 14.49 15.30
CA PHE A 472 -8.73 13.67 16.42
C PHE A 472 -7.76 12.52 16.72
#